data_AF-A0A7C3AC36-F1
#
_entry.id   AF-A0A7C3AC36-F1
#
_cell.length_a   1.000
_cell.length_b   1.000
_cell.length_c   1.000
_cell.angle_alpha   90.00
_cell.angle_beta   90.00
_cell.angle_gamma   90.00
#
_symmetry.space_group_name_H-M   'P 1'
#
loop_
_entity.id
_entity.type
_entity.pdbx_description
1 polymer ?
#
loop_
_entity_poly.entity_id
_entity_poly.type
_entity_poly.pdbx_seq_one_letter_code
_entity_poly.pdbx_strand_id
1 'polypeptide(L)' 'MGIGRKRFTEIVEESYRSIYRLAFSMLGSEQDACDVTQESFERLWRYRSKVDERAAYVWLRRTALN' A
#
# COMPACT_ATOMS: atom_id res chain seq x y z
N MET A 1 -5.70 16.13 8.89
CA MET A 1 -4.26 15.93 9.13
C MET A 1 -3.81 14.77 8.25
N GLY A 2 -2.71 14.92 7.52
CA GLY A 2 -2.17 13.84 6.68
C GLY A 2 -1.48 12.76 7.52
N ILE A 3 -1.09 11.67 6.87
CA ILE A 3 -0.40 10.54 7.51
C ILE A 3 1.06 10.94 7.82
N GLY A 4 1.40 10.97 9.11
CA GLY A 4 2.77 11.22 9.58
C GLY A 4 3.67 9.99 9.43
N ARG A 5 4.99 10.17 9.52
CA ARG A 5 5.98 9.08 9.29
C ARG A 5 5.76 7.86 10.18
N LYS A 6 5.55 8.07 11.49
CA LYS A 6 5.29 6.97 12.43
C LYS A 6 4.05 6.17 12.03
N ARG A 7 2.94 6.87 11.76
CA ARG A 7 1.69 6.21 11.36
C ARG A 7 1.80 5.52 10.01
N PHE A 8 2.57 6.07 9.08
CA PHE A 8 2.87 5.43 7.81
C PHE A 8 3.61 4.10 8.01
N THR A 9 4.63 4.07 8.88
CA THR A 9 5.33 2.81 9.22
C THR A 9 4.37 1.76 9.78
N GLU A 10 3.50 2.15 10.70
CA GLU A 10 2.48 1.24 11.27
C GLU A 10 1.54 0.70 10.17
N ILE A 11 1.06 1.55 9.26
CA ILE A 11 0.22 1.12 8.13
C ILE A 11 0.96 0.10 7.25
N VAL A 12 2.25 0.34 6.96
CA VAL A 12 3.07 -0.60 6.17
C VAL A 12 3.17 -1.94 6.89
N GLU A 13 3.57 -1.94 8.16
CA GLU A 13 3.74 -3.17 8.96
C GLU A 13 2.43 -3.97 9.08
N GLU A 14 1.31 -3.29 9.33
CA GLU A 14 -0.02 -3.90 9.46
C GLU A 14 -0.54 -4.50 8.15
N SER A 15 -0.25 -3.86 7.01
CA SER A 15 -0.92 -4.19 5.74
C SER A 15 -0.03 -4.88 4.70
N TYR A 16 1.30 -4.81 4.80
CA TYR A 16 2.25 -5.31 3.81
C TYR A 16 1.92 -6.73 3.34
N ARG A 17 1.79 -7.68 4.28
CA ARG A 17 1.51 -9.09 3.96
C ARG A 17 0.20 -9.25 3.19
N SER A 18 -0.82 -8.46 3.51
CA SER A 18 -2.13 -8.55 2.86
C SER A 18 -2.10 -7.99 1.44
N ILE A 19 -1.38 -6.90 1.22
CA ILE A 19 -1.23 -6.26 -0.09
C ILE A 19 -0.33 -7.10 -1.00
N TYR A 20 0.79 -7.60 -0.48
CA TYR A 20 1.66 -8.52 -1.22
C TYR A 20 0.93 -9.77 -1.67
N ARG A 21 0.18 -10.42 -0.78
CA ARG A 21 -0.59 -11.63 -1.14
C ARG A 21 -1.66 -11.34 -2.19
N LEU A 22 -2.29 -10.17 -2.14
CA LEU A 22 -3.25 -9.74 -3.14
C LEU A 22 -2.58 -9.59 -4.50
N ALA A 23 -1.48 -8.83 -4.59
CA ALA A 23 -0.72 -8.64 -5.82
C ALA A 23 -0.20 -9.98 -6.38
N PHE A 24 0.37 -10.83 -5.52
CA PHE A 24 0.85 -12.15 -5.92
C PHE A 24 -0.27 -13.06 -6.45
N SER A 25 -1.45 -13.02 -5.82
CA SER A 25 -2.59 -13.82 -6.29
C SER A 25 -3.09 -13.44 -7.69
N MET A 26 -2.79 -12.22 -8.14
CA MET A 26 -3.17 -11.73 -9.47
C MET A 26 -2.06 -11.92 -10.51
N LEU A 27 -0.82 -11.68 -10.11
CA LEU A 27 0.32 -11.63 -11.02
C LEU A 27 1.01 -13.00 -11.17
N GLY A 28 0.93 -13.87 -10.17
CA GLY A 28 1.60 -15.17 -10.15
C GLY A 28 3.13 -15.10 -10.12
N SER A 29 3.69 -13.90 -10.04
CA SER A 29 5.11 -13.58 -10.06
C SER A 29 5.49 -12.86 -8.77
N GLU A 30 6.50 -13.37 -8.06
CA GLU A 30 7.00 -12.74 -6.83
C GLU A 30 7.60 -11.37 -7.10
N GLN A 31 8.31 -11.22 -8.22
CA GLN A 31 8.94 -9.97 -8.60
C GLN A 31 7.90 -8.88 -8.87
N ASP A 32 6.90 -9.18 -9.71
CA ASP A 32 5.85 -8.20 -10.03
C ASP A 32 4.99 -7.88 -8.80
N ALA A 33 4.76 -8.86 -7.92
CA ALA A 33 4.02 -8.65 -6.67
C ALA A 33 4.77 -7.74 -5.70
N CYS A 34 6.09 -7.88 -5.58
CA CYS A 34 6.93 -6.98 -4.80
C CYS A 34 6.89 -5.56 -5.37
N ASP A 35 7.04 -5.41 -6.69
CA ASP A 35 7.05 -4.10 -7.36
C ASP A 35 5.73 -3.36 -7.17
N VAL A 36 4.58 -4.01 -7.41
CA VAL A 36 3.25 -3.41 -7.22
C VAL A 36 2.98 -3.06 -5.75
N THR A 37 3.42 -3.92 -4.83
CA THR A 37 3.27 -3.66 -3.39
C THR A 37 4.09 -2.44 -2.97
N GLN A 38 5.35 -2.36 -3.40
CA GLN A 38 6.22 -1.23 -3.12
C GLN A 38 5.64 0.06 -3.73
N GLU A 39 5.25 0.04 -5.00
CA GLU A 39 4.71 1.21 -5.67
C GLU A 39 3.43 1.72 -4.99
N SER A 40 2.57 0.81 -4.50
CA SER A 40 1.37 1.16 -3.75
C SER A 40 1.70 1.97 -2.48
N PHE A 41 2.69 1.53 -1.70
CA PHE A 41 3.13 2.25 -0.51
C PHE A 41 3.86 3.55 -0.84
N GLU A 42 4.68 3.58 -1.89
CA GLU A 42 5.33 4.81 -2.36
C GLU A 42 4.33 5.87 -2.77
N ARG A 43 3.29 5.48 -3.52
CA ARG A 43 2.25 6.42 -3.91
C ARG A 43 1.46 6.91 -2.70
N LEU A 44 1.12 6.04 -1.74
CA LEU A 44 0.50 6.46 -0.48
C LEU A 44 1.37 7.49 0.27
N TRP A 45 2.68 7.26 0.35
CA TRP A 45 3.61 8.22 0.93
C TRP A 45 3.62 9.55 0.19
N ARG A 46 3.65 9.53 -1.15
CA ARG A 46 3.60 10.77 -1.97
C ARG A 46 2.32 11.56 -1.70
N TYR A 47 1.18 10.89 -1.53
CA TYR A 47 -0.13 11.54 -1.31
C TYR A 47 -0.57 11.65 0.15
N ARG A 48 0.30 11.31 1.11
CA ARG A 48 0.00 11.25 2.55
C ARG A 48 -0.63 12.51 3.15
N SER A 49 -0.38 13.69 2.57
CA SER A 49 -0.98 14.96 3.02
C SER A 49 -2.44 15.14 2.60
N LYS A 50 -2.90 14.36 1.61
CA LYS A 50 -4.24 14.43 1.00
C LYS A 50 -5.10 13.21 1.31
N VAL A 51 -4.51 12.13 1.81
CA VAL A 51 -5.19 10.87 2.11
C VAL A 51 -5.49 10.81 3.60
N ASP A 52 -6.77 10.63 3.95
CA ASP A 52 -7.17 10.28 5.30
C ASP A 52 -6.71 8.84 5.62
N GLU A 53 -6.32 8.61 6.86
CA GLU A 53 -5.87 7.30 7.34
C GLU A 53 -6.89 6.19 7.06
N ARG A 54 -8.18 6.44 7.25
CA ARG A 54 -9.23 5.44 6.95
C ARG A 54 -9.30 5.11 5.46
N ALA A 55 -8.97 6.07 4.61
CA ALA A 55 -8.93 5.88 3.16
C ALA A 55 -7.65 5.15 2.72
N ALA A 56 -6.57 5.18 3.51
CA ALA A 56 -5.28 4.59 3.13
C ALA A 56 -5.38 3.09 2.83
N TYR A 57 -6.05 2.30 3.67
CA TYR A 57 -6.19 0.85 3.47
C TYR A 57 -7.02 0.51 2.22
N VAL A 58 -8.09 1.26 1.97
CA VAL A 58 -8.92 1.11 0.77
C VAL A 58 -8.10 1.49 -0.47
N TRP A 59 -7.31 2.55 -0.37
CA TRP A 59 -6.48 3.06 -1.45
C TRP A 59 -5.34 2.09 -1.81
N LEU A 60 -4.69 1.47 -0.82
CA LEU A 60 -3.66 0.45 -1.02
C LEU A 60 -4.22 -0.78 -1.74
N ARG A 61 -5.39 -1.28 -1.32
CA ARG A 61 -6.05 -2.40 -2.01
C ARG A 61 -6.40 -2.05 -3.44
N ARG A 62 -6.98 -0.87 -3.70
CA ARG A 62 -7.30 -0.44 -5.08
C ARG A 62 -6.07 -0.28 -5.94
N THR A 63 -4.99 0.28 -5.39
CA THR A 63 -3.76 0.52 -6.14
C THR A 63 -3.03 -0.77 -6.48
N ALA A 64 -3.11 -1.79 -5.63
CA ALA A 64 -2.57 -3.12 -5.92
C ALA A 64 -3.40 -3.94 -6.94
N LEU A 65 -4.64 -3.52 -7.23
CA LEU A 65 -5.53 -4.16 -8.22
C LEU A 65 -5.49 -3.48 -9.60
N ASN A 66 -4.92 -2.28 -9.71
CA ASN A 66 -4.87 -1.47 -10.96
C ASN A 66 -3.49 -1.54 -11.59
#